data_AF-A0A496TXB8-F1
#
_entry.id   AF-A0A496TXB8-F1
#
_cell.length_a   1.000
_cell.length_b   1.000
_cell.length_c   1.000
_cell.angle_alpha   90.00
_cell.angle_beta   90.00
_cell.angle_gamma   90.00
#
_symmetry.space_group_name_H-M   'P 1'
#
loop_
_entity.id
_entity.type
_entity.pdbx_description
1 polymer ?
#
loop_
_entity_poly.entity_id
_entity_poly.type
_entity_poly.pdbx_seq_one_letter_code
_entity_poly.pdbx_strand_id
1 'polypeptide(L)'
;TTVIRTEVKNKDNMLKIGMFANIKIYTAENQVCVVIPKDAVIDHEDKKIVIIKDKEGFKRREVKVGQTCDNQIAILSGINEGDEIVTRGNFQIFSEMIKKKGIGVDIH
;
A
#
# COMPACT_ATOMS: atom_id res chain seq x y z
N THR A 1 -6.81 29.36 -21.45
CA THR A 1 -6.46 27.94 -21.25
C THR A 1 -6.48 27.64 -19.77
N THR A 2 -7.48 26.90 -19.29
CA THR A 2 -7.67 26.68 -17.85
C THR A 2 -7.17 25.28 -17.50
N VAL A 3 -6.13 25.22 -16.69
CA VAL A 3 -5.60 23.98 -16.11
C VAL A 3 -6.58 23.46 -15.05
N ILE A 4 -7.08 22.24 -15.25
CA ILE A 4 -7.94 21.55 -14.29
C ILE A 4 -7.03 20.94 -13.21
N ARG A 5 -7.01 21.53 -12.01
CA ARG A 5 -6.55 20.84 -10.80
C ARG A 5 -7.73 20.11 -10.19
N THR A 6 -7.85 18.82 -10.47
CA THR A 6 -8.72 17.94 -9.68
C THR A 6 -7.96 17.54 -8.42
N GLU A 7 -8.06 18.37 -7.39
CA GLU A 7 -8.03 17.85 -6.02
C GLU A 7 -9.19 16.87 -5.94
N VAL A 8 -8.86 15.58 -5.73
CA VAL A 8 -9.85 14.55 -5.47
C VAL A 8 -10.57 14.95 -4.19
N LYS A 9 -11.71 15.62 -4.35
CA LYS A 9 -12.66 15.86 -3.27
C LYS A 9 -13.10 14.49 -2.80
N ASN A 10 -12.53 14.06 -1.68
CA ASN A 10 -13.01 12.98 -0.83
C ASN A 10 -14.37 13.41 -0.24
N LYS A 11 -15.36 13.55 -1.13
CA LYS A 11 -16.67 14.16 -0.86
C LYS A 11 -17.64 13.16 -0.24
N ASP A 12 -17.31 11.88 -0.30
CA ASP A 12 -17.96 10.84 0.46
C ASP A 12 -17.01 10.43 1.58
N ASN A 13 -17.44 10.64 2.83
CA ASN A 13 -16.82 10.14 4.07
C ASN A 13 -16.80 8.58 4.09
N MET A 14 -16.21 7.96 3.07
CA MET A 14 -16.16 6.52 2.83
C MET A 14 -14.72 5.98 2.80
N LEU A 15 -13.72 6.78 3.17
CA LEU A 15 -12.47 6.23 3.71
C LEU A 15 -12.81 5.63 5.08
N LYS A 16 -13.45 4.46 5.03
CA LYS A 16 -13.92 3.71 6.18
C LYS A 16 -12.77 3.59 7.17
N ILE A 17 -13.00 4.19 8.33
CA ILE A 17 -12.27 3.91 9.57
C ILE A 17 -12.15 2.38 9.67
N GLY A 18 -10.91 1.85 9.55
CA GLY A 18 -10.64 0.42 9.46
C GLY A 18 -9.77 -0.04 8.29
N MET A 19 -9.14 0.87 7.52
CA MET A 19 -8.18 0.51 6.47
C MET A 19 -6.78 0.10 6.97
N PHE A 20 -6.46 0.21 8.26
CA PHE A 20 -5.07 0.06 8.75
C PHE A 20 -4.75 -1.37 9.21
N ALA A 21 -3.61 -1.92 8.76
CA ALA A 21 -3.02 -3.12 9.37
C ALA A 21 -2.28 -2.74 10.66
N ASN A 22 -2.43 -3.57 11.69
CA ASN A 22 -1.52 -3.54 12.84
C ASN A 22 -0.29 -4.39 12.50
N ILE A 23 0.89 -3.77 12.53
CA ILE A 23 2.18 -4.44 12.36
C ILE A 23 2.50 -5.19 13.65
N LYS A 24 2.65 -6.50 13.56
CA LYS A 24 3.27 -7.29 14.64
C LYS A 24 4.69 -7.64 14.23
N ILE A 25 5.64 -7.32 15.11
CA ILE A 25 7.05 -7.65 14.92
C ILE A 25 7.30 -8.97 15.62
N TYR A 26 7.79 -9.96 14.88
CA TYR A 26 8.24 -11.22 15.44
C TYR A 26 9.75 -11.31 15.33
N THR A 27 10.40 -11.71 16.43
CA THR A 27 11.82 -12.04 16.52
C THR A 27 11.96 -13.56 16.60
N ALA A 28 11.77 -14.25 15.48
CA ALA A 28 12.15 -15.65 15.37
C ALA A 28 13.62 -15.71 14.94
N GLU A 29 14.48 -16.24 15.81
CA GLU A 29 15.91 -16.53 15.57
C GLU A 29 16.64 -15.52 14.65
N ASN A 30 17.03 -14.38 15.22
CA ASN A 30 17.90 -13.35 14.63
C ASN A 30 17.38 -12.59 13.38
N GLN A 31 16.12 -12.75 12.95
CA GLN A 31 15.54 -11.91 11.90
C GLN A 31 14.27 -11.19 12.38
N VAL A 32 14.35 -9.85 12.45
CA VAL A 32 13.21 -8.97 12.70
C VAL A 32 12.40 -8.89 11.41
N CYS A 33 11.18 -9.44 11.42
CA CYS A 33 10.26 -9.32 10.29
C CYS A 33 8.92 -8.71 10.73
N VAL A 34 8.32 -7.93 9.83
CA VAL A 34 7.02 -7.30 10.06
C VAL A 34 5.94 -8.20 9.48
N VAL A 35 4.96 -8.60 10.28
CA VAL A 35 3.86 -9.44 9.80
C VAL A 35 2.61 -8.61 9.58
N ILE A 36 2.02 -8.73 8.38
CA ILE A 36 0.78 -8.06 7.99
C ILE A 36 -0.24 -9.06 7.45
N PRO A 37 -1.54 -8.71 7.39
CA PRO A 37 -2.54 -9.54 6.71
C PRO A 37 -2.18 -9.71 5.23
N LYS A 38 -2.36 -10.93 4.70
CA LYS A 38 -2.08 -11.23 3.27
C LYS A 38 -2.89 -10.31 2.33
N ASP A 39 -4.11 -9.96 2.71
CA ASP A 39 -4.99 -9.07 1.96
C ASP A 39 -4.42 -7.65 1.75
N ALA A 40 -3.45 -7.23 2.57
CA ALA A 40 -2.78 -5.94 2.43
C ALA A 40 -1.75 -5.91 1.30
N VAL A 41 -1.31 -7.07 0.82
CA VAL A 41 -0.31 -7.20 -0.23
C VAL A 41 -1.00 -7.36 -1.58
N ILE A 42 -0.55 -6.57 -2.54
CA ILE A 42 -1.01 -6.58 -3.93
C ILE A 42 0.07 -7.22 -4.79
N ASP A 43 -0.36 -8.17 -5.61
CA ASP A 43 0.50 -8.81 -6.60
C ASP A 43 0.44 -8.02 -7.92
N HIS A 44 1.59 -7.54 -8.38
CA HIS A 44 1.68 -6.76 -9.62
C HIS A 44 3.04 -6.95 -10.29
N GLU A 45 3.03 -7.43 -11.54
CA GLU A 45 4.26 -7.61 -12.37
C GLU A 45 5.36 -8.36 -11.61
N ASP A 46 5.03 -9.53 -11.05
CA ASP A 46 5.92 -10.39 -10.25
C ASP A 46 6.45 -9.77 -8.95
N LYS A 47 5.96 -8.58 -8.60
CA LYS A 47 6.33 -7.86 -7.38
C LYS A 47 5.19 -7.87 -6.38
N LYS A 48 5.58 -7.86 -5.10
CA LYS A 48 4.67 -7.67 -3.97
C LYS A 48 4.68 -6.19 -3.61
N ILE A 49 3.50 -5.58 -3.62
CA ILE A 49 3.34 -4.14 -3.37
C ILE A 49 2.39 -3.95 -2.20
N VAL A 50 2.73 -3.04 -1.31
CA VAL A 50 1.81 -2.54 -0.28
C VAL A 50 1.52 -1.07 -0.51
N ILE A 51 0.34 -0.64 -0.09
CA ILE A 51 -0.01 0.78 -0.06
C ILE A 51 0.17 1.27 1.35
N ILE A 52 0.97 2.33 1.47
CA ILE A 52 1.28 3.01 2.72
C ILE A 52 0.68 4.39 2.69
N LYS A 53 0.15 4.81 3.83
CA LYS A 53 -0.36 6.15 4.05
C LYS A 53 0.72 6.97 4.73
N ASP A 54 1.06 8.07 4.11
CA ASP A 54 1.98 9.07 4.62
C ASP A 54 1.22 10.39 4.83
N LYS A 55 1.87 11.39 5.44
CA LYS A 55 1.25 12.71 5.69
C LYS A 55 0.77 13.40 4.41
N GLU A 56 1.41 13.11 3.28
CA GLU A 56 1.11 13.70 1.97
C GLU A 56 0.10 12.89 1.14
N GLY A 57 -0.34 11.71 1.62
CA GLY A 57 -1.27 10.83 0.92
C GLY A 57 -0.78 9.37 0.80
N PHE A 58 -1.28 8.65 -0.20
CA PHE A 58 -0.96 7.24 -0.39
C PHE A 58 0.25 7.04 -1.30
N LYS A 59 1.17 6.17 -0.89
CA LYS A 59 2.38 5.78 -1.63
C LYS A 59 2.36 4.26 -1.85
N ARG A 60 2.79 3.79 -3.03
CA ARG A 60 3.00 2.36 -3.27
C ARG A 60 4.43 2.02 -2.90
N ARG A 61 4.63 0.91 -2.20
CA ARG A 61 5.97 0.44 -1.82
C ARG A 61 6.12 -1.02 -2.18
N GLU A 62 7.18 -1.33 -2.90
CA GLU A 62 7.58 -2.70 -3.18
C GLU A 62 8.14 -3.31 -1.89
N VAL A 63 7.70 -4.52 -1.57
CA VAL A 63 8.12 -5.24 -0.37
C VAL A 63 8.69 -6.59 -0.74
N LYS A 64 9.67 -7.05 0.04
CA LYS A 64 10.09 -8.45 0.00
C LYS A 64 9.30 -9.20 1.05
N VAL A 65 8.55 -10.18 0.60
CA VAL A 65 7.80 -11.08 1.47
C VAL A 65 8.65 -12.30 1.80
N GLY A 66 8.47 -12.84 3.00
CA GLY A 66 9.09 -14.07 3.48
C GLY A 66 8.05 -15.17 3.64
N GLN A 67 8.12 -15.90 4.77
CA GLN A 67 7.13 -16.93 5.08
C GLN A 67 5.73 -16.34 5.16
N THR A 68 4.79 -17.09 4.59
CA THR A 68 3.35 -16.82 4.70
C THR A 68 2.75 -17.88 5.62
N CYS A 69 2.03 -17.46 6.65
CA CYS A 69 1.40 -18.35 7.62
C CYS A 69 -0.08 -17.97 7.74
N ASP A 70 -0.96 -18.94 7.43
CA ASP A 70 -2.41 -18.75 7.44
C ASP A 70 -2.85 -17.51 6.65
N ASN A 71 -3.39 -16.51 7.35
CA ASN A 71 -3.87 -15.25 6.76
C ASN A 71 -2.88 -14.09 6.91
N GLN A 72 -1.64 -14.39 7.27
CA GLN A 72 -0.58 -13.42 7.53
C GLN A 72 0.65 -13.68 6.66
N ILE A 73 1.37 -12.62 6.32
CA ILE A 73 2.59 -12.67 5.51
C ILE A 73 3.69 -11.86 6.20
N ALA A 74 4.86 -12.48 6.34
CA ALA A 74 6.05 -11.80 6.84
C ALA A 74 6.64 -10.92 5.74
N ILE A 75 6.99 -9.69 6.10
CA ILE A 75 7.68 -8.73 5.27
C ILE A 75 9.12 -8.65 5.78
N LEU A 76 10.05 -9.06 4.93
CA LEU A 76 11.49 -9.09 5.19
C LEU A 76 12.13 -7.73 4.95
N SER A 77 11.60 -6.93 4.01
CA SER A 77 12.09 -5.58 3.74
C SER A 77 11.08 -4.75 2.97
N GLY A 78 11.23 -3.43 3.05
CA GLY A 78 10.43 -2.48 2.26
C GLY A 78 9.32 -1.80 3.06
N ILE A 79 9.19 -2.05 4.35
CA ILE A 79 8.38 -1.27 5.29
C ILE A 79 9.10 -1.21 6.63
N ASN A 80 8.80 -0.17 7.40
CA ASN A 80 9.34 0.03 8.74
C ASN A 80 8.24 -0.11 9.80
N GLU A 81 8.67 -0.30 11.05
CA GLU A 81 7.77 -0.14 12.19
C GLU A 81 7.14 1.25 12.19
N GLY A 82 5.83 1.32 12.45
CA GLY A 82 5.07 2.57 12.43
C GLY A 82 4.53 2.98 11.06
N ASP A 83 4.87 2.27 9.97
CA ASP A 83 4.25 2.54 8.67
C ASP A 83 2.75 2.19 8.70
N GLU A 84 1.90 3.14 8.31
CA GLU A 84 0.45 2.91 8.18
C GLU A 84 0.14 2.22 6.85
N ILE A 85 -0.18 0.92 6.88
CA ILE A 85 -0.47 0.14 5.68
C ILE A 85 -1.98 0.01 5.45
N VAL A 86 -2.40 0.22 4.21
CA VAL A 86 -3.78 0.04 3.77
C VAL A 86 -4.05 -1.44 3.49
N THR A 87 -5.02 -2.00 4.20
CA THR A 87 -5.49 -3.39 4.08
C THR A 87 -6.70 -3.49 3.15
N ARG A 88 -7.80 -2.83 3.50
CA ARG A 88 -9.04 -2.84 2.71
C ARG A 88 -9.00 -1.76 1.64
N GLY A 89 -9.49 -2.04 0.43
CA GLY A 89 -9.53 -1.05 -0.66
C GLY A 89 -8.14 -0.67 -1.22
N ASN A 90 -7.08 -1.37 -0.82
CA ASN A 90 -5.73 -1.17 -1.31
C ASN A 90 -5.66 -1.31 -2.84
N PHE A 91 -6.39 -2.26 -3.44
CA PHE A 91 -6.45 -2.46 -4.89
C PHE A 91 -7.09 -1.29 -5.63
N GLN A 92 -8.14 -0.68 -5.07
CA GLN A 92 -8.80 0.48 -5.68
C GLN A 92 -7.86 1.68 -5.71
N ILE A 93 -7.23 1.98 -4.57
CA ILE A 93 -6.22 3.04 -4.46
C ILE A 93 -5.06 2.75 -5.42
N PHE A 94 -4.56 1.51 -5.45
CA PHE A 94 -3.48 1.11 -6.35
C PHE A 94 -3.84 1.29 -7.83
N SER A 95 -5.06 0.91 -8.24
CA SER A 95 -5.56 1.11 -9.59
C SER A 95 -5.61 2.59 -9.96
N GLU A 96 -6.10 3.44 -9.06
CA GLU A 96 -6.09 4.89 -9.26
C GLU A 96 -4.66 5.46 -9.36
N MET A 97 -3.73 4.94 -8.55
CA MET A 97 -2.33 5.36 -8.60
C MET A 97 -1.66 4.98 -9.93
N ILE A 98 -1.89 3.77 -10.44
CA ILE A 98 -1.37 3.34 -11.75
C ILE A 98 -1.99 4.20 -12.86
N LYS A 99 -3.31 4.43 -12.83
CA LYS A 99 -3.99 5.29 -13.80
C LYS A 99 -3.43 6.71 -13.79
N LYS A 100 -3.21 7.29 -12.60
CA LYS A 100 -2.67 8.65 -12.44
C LYS A 100 -1.19 8.76 -12.83
N LYS A 101 -0.40 7.70 -12.70
CA LYS A 101 1.01 7.64 -13.15
C LYS A 101 1.12 7.36 -14.66
N GLY A 102 0.14 6.65 -15.24
CA GLY A 102 0.07 6.31 -16.67
C GLY A 102 -0.48 7.40 -17.59
N ILE A 103 -1.03 8.50 -17.05
CA ILE A 103 -1.43 9.70 -17.82
C ILE A 103 -0.27 10.69 -18.02
N GLY A 104 0.89 10.15 -18.41
CA GLY A 104 1.97 10.88 -19.03
C GLY A 104 2.09 10.46 -20.49
N VAL A 105 1.01 10.57 -21.27
CA VAL A 105 1.12 10.48 -22.73
C VAL A 105 1.38 11.89 -23.23
N ASP A 106 2.67 12.18 -23.41
CA ASP A 106 3.17 13.20 -24.32
C ASP A 106 2.46 13.02 -25.67
N ILE A 107 1.64 13.99 -26.07
CA ILE A 107 1.24 14.14 -27.47
C ILE A 107 1.84 15.46 -27.96
N HIS A 108 2.93 15.34 -28.71
CA HIS A 108 3.38 16.33 -29.68
C HIS A 108 2.37 16.43 -30.83
#